data_AF-A0A5B2YWW7-F1
#
_entry.id   AF-A0A5B2YWW7-F1
#
_cell.length_a   1.000
_cell.length_b   1.000
_cell.length_c   1.000
_cell.angle_alpha   90.00
_cell.angle_beta   90.00
_cell.angle_gamma   90.00
#
_symmetry.space_group_name_H-M   'P 1'
#
loop_
_entity.id
_entity.type
_entity.pdbx_description
1 polymer ?
#
loop_
_entity_poly.entity_id
_entity_poly.type
_entity_poly.pdbx_seq_one_letter_code
_entity_poly.pdbx_strand_id
1 'polypeptide(L)'
;MYFFSLRSCPIENSELTGAIGGIFLVLVLLSNSISAGSAQQSNLTRLGVFNSIQTDPSGDIVWLNSGNWTLKELNSLILTFNATIDMKRANGSELHSHKVNNLVITMAPIHDKHSEIIHGRTLITMQGGFVSDVPTEINLKGNNMSLYFNPNKIENHFGNQSIYGSILK
;
A
#
# COMPACT_ATOMS: atom_id res chain seq x y z
N MET A 1 -19.24 42.53 44.79
CA MET A 1 -19.86 41.48 43.94
C MET A 1 -19.50 40.14 44.60
N TYR A 2 -20.00 39.86 45.81
CA TYR A 2 -21.30 39.21 46.14
C TYR A 2 -21.42 37.84 45.42
N PHE A 3 -21.41 36.66 46.04
CA PHE A 3 -21.56 36.21 47.44
C PHE A 3 -20.71 34.91 47.65
N PHE A 4 -19.96 34.75 48.75
CA PHE A 4 -20.22 33.87 49.94
C PHE A 4 -20.39 32.35 49.61
N SER A 5 -19.97 31.33 50.38
CA SER A 5 -19.34 31.21 51.71
C SER A 5 -19.45 29.75 52.22
N LEU A 6 -18.45 29.30 52.99
CA LEU A 6 -18.41 28.19 54.00
C LEU A 6 -18.62 26.74 53.51
N ARG A 7 -17.67 25.79 53.68
CA ARG A 7 -17.09 25.11 54.88
C ARG A 7 -18.04 24.19 55.67
N SER A 8 -17.57 22.93 55.82
CA SER A 8 -17.85 21.91 56.86
C SER A 8 -19.23 21.23 56.76
N CYS A 9 -19.51 19.98 57.16
CA CYS A 9 -18.80 18.85 57.79
C CYS A 9 -19.73 17.60 57.62
N PRO A 10 -19.37 16.39 58.08
CA PRO A 10 -19.98 15.12 57.70
C PRO A 10 -21.23 14.78 58.52
N ILE A 11 -22.02 13.82 58.04
CA ILE A 11 -23.01 13.11 58.86
C ILE A 11 -22.66 11.62 58.84
N GLU A 12 -22.16 11.16 59.97
CA GLU A 12 -22.11 9.76 60.39
C GLU A 12 -23.54 9.26 60.70
N ASN A 13 -23.77 8.01 60.29
CA ASN A 13 -24.48 6.92 60.96
C ASN A 13 -25.93 7.15 61.45
N SER A 14 -26.86 6.38 60.88
CA SER A 14 -27.80 5.62 61.71
C SER A 14 -28.28 4.39 60.94
N GLU A 15 -27.89 3.21 61.43
CA GLU A 15 -28.55 1.95 61.07
C GLU A 15 -30.02 2.02 61.48
N LEU A 16 -30.91 1.70 60.54
CA LEU A 16 -32.31 1.40 60.83
C LEU A 16 -32.65 0.09 60.11
N THR A 17 -32.50 -0.99 60.87
CA THR A 17 -33.14 -2.28 60.65
C THR A 17 -34.65 -2.11 60.48
N GLY A 18 -35.17 -2.51 59.33
CA GLY A 18 -36.60 -2.58 59.04
C GLY A 18 -36.83 -3.41 57.78
N ALA A 19 -37.33 -4.63 57.97
CA ALA A 19 -37.55 -5.61 56.92
C ALA A 19 -38.77 -5.31 56.04
N ILE A 20 -38.79 -6.01 54.89
CA ILE A 20 -39.91 -6.41 54.01
C ILE A 20 -40.64 -5.35 53.16
N GLY A 21 -40.39 -5.41 51.85
CA GLY A 21 -41.24 -4.81 50.81
C GLY A 21 -40.49 -4.68 49.49
N GLY A 22 -40.64 -5.66 48.59
CA GLY A 22 -39.82 -5.81 47.40
C GLY A 22 -39.90 -4.66 46.38
N ILE A 23 -38.78 -4.44 45.71
CA ILE A 23 -38.62 -4.11 44.28
C ILE A 23 -37.19 -4.56 43.95
N PHE A 24 -37.04 -5.63 43.16
CA PHE A 24 -35.76 -5.94 42.52
C PHE A 24 -35.57 -4.92 41.40
N LEU A 25 -34.79 -3.87 41.66
CA LEU A 25 -34.31 -3.00 40.60
C LEU A 25 -33.16 -3.73 39.89
N VAL A 26 -33.48 -4.42 38.80
CA VAL A 26 -32.48 -5.02 37.92
C VAL A 26 -31.77 -3.87 37.18
N LEU A 27 -30.60 -3.47 37.68
CA LEU A 27 -29.70 -2.61 36.94
C LEU A 27 -29.08 -3.44 35.81
N VAL A 28 -29.65 -3.34 34.60
CA VAL A 28 -29.02 -3.88 33.39
C VAL A 28 -27.84 -2.96 33.05
N LEU A 29 -26.64 -3.34 33.50
CA LEU A 29 -25.41 -2.74 33.00
C LEU A 29 -25.21 -3.23 31.57
N LEU A 30 -25.59 -2.41 30.59
CA LEU A 30 -25.15 -2.58 29.21
C LEU A 30 -23.65 -2.30 29.14
N SER A 31 -22.84 -3.35 29.23
CA SER A 31 -21.42 -3.28 28.91
C SER A 31 -21.28 -3.12 27.41
N ASN A 32 -20.99 -1.90 26.95
CA ASN A 32 -20.46 -1.71 25.61
C ASN A 32 -19.07 -2.34 25.57
N SER A 33 -18.95 -3.49 24.91
CA SER A 33 -17.66 -4.04 24.52
C SER A 33 -17.03 -3.05 23.53
N ILE A 34 -16.14 -2.19 24.00
CA ILE A 34 -15.23 -1.47 23.12
C ILE A 34 -14.24 -2.52 22.62
N SER A 35 -14.56 -3.16 21.50
CA SER A 35 -13.58 -3.95 20.77
C SER A 35 -12.54 -2.98 20.22
N ALA A 36 -11.49 -2.74 21.00
CA ALA A 36 -10.24 -2.20 20.48
C ALA A 36 -9.66 -3.27 19.54
N GLY A 37 -10.10 -3.26 18.29
CA GLY A 37 -9.51 -4.09 17.25
C GLY A 37 -8.06 -3.66 17.10
N SER A 38 -7.12 -4.48 17.58
CA SER A 38 -5.74 -4.39 17.11
C SER A 38 -5.80 -4.58 15.59
N ALA A 39 -5.49 -3.55 14.81
CA ALA A 39 -5.23 -3.72 13.38
C ALA A 39 -4.07 -4.72 13.29
N GLN A 40 -4.36 -5.94 12.83
CA GLN A 40 -3.35 -6.97 12.69
C GLN A 40 -2.35 -6.48 11.66
N GLN A 41 -1.13 -6.20 12.13
CA GLN A 41 -0.02 -5.74 11.31
C GLN A 41 0.36 -6.86 10.34
N SER A 42 -0.14 -6.78 9.10
CA SER A 42 0.15 -7.77 8.07
C SER A 42 1.38 -7.34 7.29
N ASN A 43 2.41 -8.18 7.32
CA ASN A 43 3.49 -8.10 6.34
C ASN A 43 3.01 -8.80 5.08
N LEU A 44 2.64 -8.03 4.06
CA LEU A 44 2.20 -8.57 2.78
C LEU A 44 3.39 -8.60 1.82
N THR A 45 3.66 -9.76 1.22
CA THR A 45 4.61 -9.88 0.10
C THR A 45 3.86 -10.39 -1.12
N ARG A 46 3.91 -9.64 -2.20
CA ARG A 46 3.41 -10.03 -3.52
C ARG A 46 4.60 -10.23 -4.45
N LEU A 47 4.59 -11.35 -5.15
CA LEU A 47 5.60 -11.70 -6.14
C LEU A 47 4.92 -11.79 -7.50
N GLY A 48 5.69 -11.55 -8.56
CA GLY A 48 5.17 -11.70 -9.91
C GLY A 48 6.24 -11.75 -10.97
N VAL A 49 5.78 -11.90 -12.20
CA VAL A 49 6.61 -11.90 -13.40
C VAL A 49 6.14 -10.83 -14.39
N PHE A 50 7.05 -10.36 -15.23
CA PHE A 50 6.70 -9.60 -16.44
C PHE A 50 6.62 -10.53 -17.64
N ASN A 51 5.70 -10.22 -18.53
CA ASN A 51 5.48 -10.90 -19.80
C ASN A 51 4.75 -9.94 -20.74
N SER A 52 5.49 -8.96 -21.24
CA SER A 52 4.93 -7.81 -21.94
C SER A 52 5.61 -7.55 -23.27
N ILE A 53 4.81 -7.15 -24.25
CA ILE A 53 5.26 -6.73 -25.57
C ILE A 53 5.20 -5.20 -25.60
N GLN A 54 6.22 -4.56 -26.17
CA GLN A 54 6.21 -3.15 -26.51
C GLN A 54 6.20 -3.01 -28.02
N THR A 55 5.32 -2.14 -28.50
CA THR A 55 5.22 -1.82 -29.93
C THR A 55 5.70 -0.40 -30.22
N ASP A 56 6.07 -0.14 -31.46
CA ASP A 56 6.24 1.23 -31.95
C ASP A 56 4.87 1.87 -32.27
N PRO A 57 4.82 3.15 -32.71
CA PRO A 57 3.57 3.80 -33.11
C PRO A 57 2.84 3.16 -34.30
N SER A 58 3.54 2.37 -35.12
CA SER A 58 2.95 1.62 -36.24
C SER A 58 2.28 0.33 -35.76
N GLY A 59 2.55 -0.10 -34.52
CA GLY A 59 2.07 -1.34 -33.93
C GLY A 59 3.05 -2.51 -34.09
N ASP A 60 4.24 -2.28 -34.66
CA ASP A 60 5.24 -3.32 -34.82
C ASP A 60 5.89 -3.64 -33.48
N ILE A 61 6.08 -4.93 -33.20
CA ILE A 61 6.72 -5.38 -31.96
C ILE A 61 8.20 -5.02 -32.01
N VAL A 62 8.65 -4.20 -31.06
CA VAL A 62 10.06 -3.76 -30.96
C VAL A 62 10.79 -4.44 -29.82
N TRP A 63 10.11 -4.66 -28.68
CA TRP A 63 10.72 -5.25 -27.49
C TRP A 63 9.80 -6.27 -26.82
N LEU A 64 10.43 -7.31 -26.29
CA LEU A 64 9.84 -8.32 -25.42
C LEU A 64 10.42 -8.11 -24.02
N ASN A 65 9.55 -7.86 -23.05
CA ASN A 65 9.89 -7.62 -21.66
C ASN A 65 9.51 -8.82 -20.81
N SER A 66 10.47 -9.33 -20.06
CA SER A 66 10.30 -10.41 -19.10
C SER A 66 10.97 -10.07 -17.77
N GLY A 67 10.86 -10.95 -16.80
CA GLY A 67 11.58 -10.83 -15.53
C GLY A 67 10.65 -11.01 -14.34
N ASN A 68 11.07 -10.52 -13.18
CA ASN A 68 10.35 -10.70 -11.93
C ASN A 68 10.21 -9.40 -11.17
N TRP A 69 9.24 -9.37 -10.26
CA TRP A 69 9.04 -8.27 -9.35
C TRP A 69 8.58 -8.75 -7.98
N THR A 70 8.82 -7.92 -6.99
CA THR A 70 8.42 -8.13 -5.60
C THR A 70 7.94 -6.80 -5.03
N LEU A 71 6.74 -6.82 -4.48
CA LEU A 71 6.17 -5.73 -3.71
C LEU A 71 5.98 -6.20 -2.27
N LYS A 72 6.64 -5.52 -1.33
CA LYS A 72 6.50 -5.77 0.11
C LYS A 72 5.82 -4.60 0.76
N GLU A 73 4.82 -4.88 1.57
CA GLU A 73 4.20 -3.94 2.48
C GLU A 73 4.54 -4.38 3.90
N LEU A 74 5.25 -3.52 4.63
CA LEU A 74 5.59 -3.70 6.02
C LEU A 74 4.77 -2.72 6.83
N ASN A 75 4.04 -3.26 7.81
CA ASN A 75 3.34 -2.47 8.82
C ASN A 75 2.33 -1.46 8.24
N SER A 76 1.84 -1.69 7.03
CA SER A 76 0.99 -0.77 6.25
C SER A 76 1.50 0.66 6.09
N LEU A 77 2.80 0.88 6.32
CA LEU A 77 3.44 2.19 6.26
C LEU A 77 4.65 2.21 5.32
N ILE A 78 5.28 1.06 5.08
CA ILE A 78 6.48 0.96 4.26
C ILE A 78 6.20 0.02 3.10
N LEU A 79 6.23 0.58 1.88
CA LEU A 79 6.13 -0.18 0.64
C LEU A 79 7.49 -0.20 -0.04
N THR A 80 7.98 -1.40 -0.33
CA THR A 80 9.21 -1.61 -1.10
C THR A 80 8.88 -2.36 -2.37
N PHE A 81 9.31 -1.81 -3.50
CA PHE A 81 9.21 -2.46 -4.80
C PHE A 81 10.60 -2.75 -5.33
N ASN A 82 10.82 -3.99 -5.75
CA ASN A 82 12.03 -4.41 -6.45
C ASN A 82 11.63 -5.17 -7.70
N ALA A 83 12.33 -4.94 -8.81
CA ALA A 83 12.07 -5.65 -10.04
C ALA A 83 13.34 -5.84 -10.87
N THR A 84 13.36 -6.90 -11.67
CA THR A 84 14.30 -7.07 -12.79
C THR A 84 13.48 -7.18 -14.06
N ILE A 85 13.81 -6.35 -15.05
CA ILE A 85 13.18 -6.31 -16.36
C ILE A 85 14.25 -6.68 -17.38
N ASP A 86 14.09 -7.83 -17.99
CA ASP A 86 14.91 -8.27 -19.11
C ASP A 86 14.20 -7.88 -20.41
N MET A 87 14.90 -7.15 -21.25
CA MET A 87 14.41 -6.69 -22.55
C MET A 87 15.14 -7.44 -23.65
N LYS A 88 14.37 -8.03 -24.56
CA LYS A 88 14.90 -8.62 -25.79
C LYS A 88 14.30 -7.92 -26.99
N ARG A 89 15.14 -7.42 -27.89
CA ARG A 89 14.66 -6.83 -29.13
C ARG A 89 13.97 -7.91 -29.96
N ALA A 90 12.86 -7.59 -30.61
CA ALA A 90 12.01 -8.58 -31.26
C ALA A 90 12.75 -9.41 -32.32
N ASN A 91 13.69 -8.78 -33.02
CA ASN A 91 14.57 -9.41 -34.01
C ASN A 91 15.77 -10.17 -33.40
N GLY A 92 15.92 -10.18 -32.07
CA GLY A 92 16.99 -10.85 -31.35
C GLY A 92 18.35 -10.15 -31.34
N SER A 93 18.46 -8.94 -31.92
CA SER A 93 19.75 -8.23 -32.05
C SER A 93 20.30 -7.65 -30.75
N GLU A 94 19.44 -7.36 -29.77
CA GLU A 94 19.81 -6.70 -28.52
C GLU A 94 19.15 -7.36 -27.31
N LEU A 95 19.88 -7.36 -26.20
CA LEU A 95 19.47 -7.89 -24.90
C LEU A 95 19.90 -6.91 -23.81
N HIS A 96 18.95 -6.41 -23.03
CA HIS A 96 19.20 -5.55 -21.88
C HIS A 96 18.59 -6.15 -20.62
N SER A 97 19.13 -5.77 -19.46
CA SER A 97 18.53 -6.09 -18.16
C SER A 97 18.59 -4.86 -17.26
N HIS A 98 17.45 -4.54 -16.64
CA HIS A 98 17.29 -3.37 -15.81
C HIS A 98 16.75 -3.76 -14.44
N LYS A 99 17.38 -3.24 -13.38
CA LYS A 99 16.89 -3.34 -12.01
C LYS A 99 16.13 -2.08 -11.64
N VAL A 100 14.99 -2.26 -11.00
CA VAL A 100 14.14 -1.20 -10.46
C VAL A 100 14.07 -1.39 -8.95
N ASN A 101 14.39 -0.36 -8.18
CA ASN A 101 14.33 -0.40 -6.72
C ASN A 101 14.09 1.00 -6.13
N ASN A 102 14.24 1.11 -4.80
CA ASN A 102 14.13 2.37 -4.06
C ASN A 102 12.83 3.13 -4.34
N LEU A 103 11.70 2.41 -4.31
CA LEU A 103 10.39 3.03 -4.41
C LEU A 103 10.18 4.00 -3.25
N VAL A 104 9.95 5.27 -3.59
CA VAL A 104 9.48 6.31 -2.67
C VAL A 104 8.07 6.71 -3.09
N ILE A 105 7.10 6.45 -2.22
CA ILE A 105 5.69 6.77 -2.49
C ILE A 105 5.48 8.29 -2.44
N THR A 106 4.74 8.82 -3.42
CA THR A 106 4.42 10.25 -3.50
C THR A 106 3.05 10.61 -2.95
N MET A 107 2.15 9.63 -2.82
CA MET A 107 0.81 9.78 -2.24
C MET A 107 0.30 8.43 -1.73
N ALA A 108 -0.65 8.44 -0.80
CA ALA A 108 -1.25 7.21 -0.30
C ALA A 108 -1.75 6.31 -1.46
N PRO A 109 -1.49 4.98 -1.44
CA PRO A 109 -2.01 4.08 -2.44
C PRO A 109 -3.53 4.18 -2.57
N ILE A 110 -4.02 4.14 -3.80
CA ILE A 110 -5.45 4.20 -4.10
C ILE A 110 -5.97 2.77 -4.18
N HIS A 111 -6.91 2.43 -3.29
CA HIS A 111 -7.52 1.11 -3.23
C HIS A 111 -8.96 1.14 -3.74
N ASP A 112 -9.28 0.19 -4.61
CA ASP A 112 -10.64 -0.19 -5.00
C ASP A 112 -10.79 -1.71 -4.80
N LYS A 113 -12.03 -2.22 -4.89
CA LYS A 113 -12.41 -3.60 -4.55
C LYS A 113 -11.49 -4.69 -5.12
N HIS A 114 -10.92 -4.46 -6.30
CA HIS A 114 -10.01 -5.41 -6.95
C HIS A 114 -8.78 -4.74 -7.57
N SER A 115 -8.48 -3.50 -7.20
CA SER A 115 -7.31 -2.82 -7.71
C SER A 115 -6.61 -1.94 -6.69
N GLU A 116 -5.30 -1.81 -6.86
CA GLU A 116 -4.45 -0.93 -6.08
C GLU A 116 -3.52 -0.18 -7.03
N ILE A 117 -3.48 1.14 -6.89
CA ILE A 117 -2.60 2.01 -7.67
C ILE A 117 -1.61 2.67 -6.72
N ILE A 118 -0.32 2.49 -7.00
CA ILE A 118 0.78 3.05 -6.23
C ILE A 118 1.53 4.03 -7.14
N HIS A 119 1.53 5.30 -6.74
CA HIS A 119 2.35 6.33 -7.37
C HIS A 119 3.60 6.58 -6.53
N GLY A 120 4.75 6.63 -7.20
CA GLY A 120 6.00 6.91 -6.53
C GLY A 120 7.12 7.29 -7.48
N ARG A 121 8.34 7.22 -6.96
CA ARG A 121 9.58 7.43 -7.69
C ARG A 121 10.48 6.24 -7.46
N THR A 122 11.15 5.76 -8.50
CA THR A 122 12.07 4.62 -8.39
C THR A 122 13.45 4.99 -8.92
N LEU A 123 14.43 4.14 -8.60
CA LEU A 123 15.75 4.13 -9.20
C LEU A 123 15.85 2.97 -10.18
N ILE A 124 16.37 3.25 -11.37
CA ILE A 124 16.49 2.27 -12.46
C ILE A 124 17.95 2.20 -12.92
N THR A 125 18.49 0.99 -13.10
CA THR A 125 19.79 0.82 -13.79
C THR A 125 19.60 0.99 -15.28
N MET A 126 20.38 1.86 -15.92
CA MET A 126 20.42 2.06 -17.37
C MET A 126 21.84 1.78 -17.88
N GLN A 127 22.00 1.67 -19.21
CA GLN A 127 23.33 1.47 -19.82
C GLN A 127 24.32 2.59 -19.45
N GLY A 128 23.84 3.83 -19.33
CA GLY A 128 24.64 4.99 -18.91
C GLY A 128 24.82 5.14 -17.39
N GLY A 129 24.35 4.20 -16.58
CA GLY A 129 24.37 4.26 -15.12
C GLY A 129 22.99 4.33 -14.49
N PHE A 130 22.93 4.68 -13.20
CA PHE A 130 21.66 4.75 -12.48
C PHE A 130 20.90 6.04 -12.81
N VAL A 131 19.60 5.92 -13.04
CA VAL A 131 18.68 7.05 -13.11
C VAL A 131 17.79 7.00 -11.89
N SER A 132 17.95 7.97 -10.99
CA SER A 132 17.10 8.12 -9.81
C SER A 132 15.81 8.86 -10.15
N ASP A 133 14.87 8.85 -9.19
CA ASP A 133 13.77 9.80 -9.17
C ASP A 133 12.83 9.68 -10.38
N VAL A 134 12.72 8.48 -10.96
CA VAL A 134 11.88 8.19 -12.12
C VAL A 134 10.43 8.08 -11.64
N PRO A 135 9.51 8.99 -12.06
CA PRO A 135 8.10 8.86 -11.72
C PRO A 135 7.58 7.51 -12.23
N THR A 136 7.00 6.75 -11.31
CA THR A 136 6.60 5.36 -11.52
C THR A 136 5.17 5.17 -11.04
N GLU A 137 4.38 4.45 -11.82
CA GLU A 137 3.06 3.98 -11.43
C GLU A 137 3.03 2.45 -11.47
N ILE A 138 2.57 1.84 -10.37
CA ILE A 138 2.36 0.41 -10.25
C ILE A 138 0.87 0.20 -10.06
N ASN A 139 0.23 -0.52 -10.97
CA ASN A 139 -1.18 -0.86 -10.89
C ASN A 139 -1.32 -2.37 -10.74
N LEU A 140 -2.02 -2.80 -9.70
CA LEU A 140 -2.35 -4.18 -9.42
C LEU A 140 -3.84 -4.34 -9.61
N LYS A 141 -4.28 -5.26 -10.48
CA LYS A 141 -5.71 -5.48 -10.77
C LYS A 141 -6.01 -6.96 -10.90
N GLY A 142 -6.69 -7.53 -9.91
CA GLY A 142 -6.87 -8.98 -9.81
C GLY A 142 -5.51 -9.70 -9.74
N ASN A 143 -5.23 -10.57 -10.72
CA ASN A 143 -3.93 -11.27 -10.84
C ASN A 143 -2.97 -10.58 -11.83
N ASN A 144 -3.30 -9.38 -12.31
CA ASN A 144 -2.48 -8.63 -13.26
C ASN A 144 -1.73 -7.51 -12.56
N MET A 145 -0.58 -7.15 -13.13
CA MET A 145 0.22 -6.01 -12.73
C MET A 145 0.62 -5.21 -13.97
N SER A 146 0.65 -3.89 -13.86
CA SER A 146 1.28 -3.02 -14.85
C SER A 146 2.22 -2.04 -14.17
N LEU A 147 3.38 -1.83 -14.79
CA LEU A 147 4.41 -0.91 -14.33
C LEU A 147 4.67 0.14 -15.41
N TYR A 148 4.41 1.40 -15.09
CA TYR A 148 4.64 2.52 -15.99
C TYR A 148 5.76 3.41 -15.45
N PHE A 149 6.64 3.86 -16.34
CA PHE A 149 7.66 4.84 -16.06
C PHE A 149 7.42 6.08 -16.90
N ASN A 150 7.58 7.26 -16.33
CA ASN A 150 7.50 8.49 -17.12
C ASN A 150 8.67 8.53 -18.13
N PRO A 151 8.39 8.54 -19.44
CA PRO A 151 9.41 8.38 -20.47
C PRO A 151 10.39 9.56 -20.51
N ASN A 152 9.97 10.76 -20.09
CA ASN A 152 10.82 11.96 -20.16
C ASN A 152 12.05 11.87 -19.23
N LYS A 153 12.00 11.04 -18.18
CA LYS A 153 13.11 10.89 -17.23
C LYS A 153 14.14 9.85 -17.66
N ILE A 154 13.78 8.99 -18.61
CA ILE A 154 14.55 7.83 -19.06
C ILE A 154 14.65 7.79 -20.58
N GLU A 155 14.58 8.94 -21.24
CA GLU A 155 14.76 9.09 -22.69
C GLU A 155 13.89 8.13 -23.52
N ASN A 156 12.67 7.88 -23.06
CA ASN A 156 11.70 7.00 -23.69
C ASN A 156 12.19 5.53 -23.83
N HIS A 157 13.10 5.07 -22.98
CA HIS A 157 13.72 3.74 -23.06
C HIS A 157 12.72 2.57 -22.97
N PHE A 158 11.67 2.70 -22.15
CA PHE A 158 10.56 1.74 -22.10
C PHE A 158 9.33 2.18 -22.93
N GLY A 159 9.51 3.19 -23.79
CA GLY A 159 8.40 3.84 -24.50
C GLY A 159 7.44 4.57 -23.57
N ASN A 160 6.35 5.08 -24.15
CA ASN A 160 5.20 5.60 -23.41
C ASN A 160 4.13 4.51 -23.20
N GLN A 161 4.55 3.36 -22.65
CA GLN A 161 3.71 2.18 -22.46
C GLN A 161 4.00 1.54 -21.11
N SER A 162 2.99 0.92 -20.49
CA SER A 162 3.18 0.11 -19.29
C SER A 162 3.78 -1.25 -19.64
N ILE A 163 4.65 -1.76 -18.77
CA ILE A 163 5.14 -3.13 -18.80
C ILE A 163 4.19 -3.99 -17.99
N TYR A 164 3.56 -4.94 -18.65
CA TYR A 164 2.56 -5.83 -18.04
C TYR A 164 3.15 -7.12 -17.48
N GLY A 165 2.49 -7.63 -16.45
CA GLY A 165 2.89 -8.82 -15.72
C GLY A 165 1.72 -9.52 -15.04
N SER A 166 2.03 -10.62 -14.38
CA SER A 166 1.09 -11.38 -13.56
C SER A 166 1.60 -11.54 -12.13
N ILE A 167 0.66 -11.53 -11.19
CA ILE A 167 0.91 -11.84 -9.78
C ILE A 167 0.96 -13.37 -9.64
N LEU A 168 2.03 -13.88 -9.05
CA LEU A 168 2.17 -15.30 -8.71
C LEU A 168 1.38 -15.60 -7.43
N LYS A 169 0.72 -16.76 -7.42
CA LYS A 169 -0.04 -17.27 -6.28
C LYS A 169 0.79 -18.21 -5.42
#